data_AF-F8A9J1-F1
#
_entry.id   AF-F8A9J1-F1
#
_cell.length_a   1.000
_cell.length_b   1.000
_cell.length_c   1.000
_cell.angle_alpha   90.00
_cell.angle_beta   90.00
_cell.angle_gamma   90.00
#
_symmetry.space_group_name_H-M   'P 1'
#
loop_
_entity.id
_entity.type
_entity.pdbx_description
1 polymer ?
#
loop_
_entity_poly.entity_id
_entity_poly.type
_entity_poly.pdbx_seq_one_letter_code
_entity_poly.pdbx_strand_id
1 'polypeptide(L)'
;MNHLFTAEELLARGEEEKARNLVLRYRLWPGQRASEYLRWGALCEDLALPKQAMECYRKALEVSRDYPQAIWALAKLCYELGDLDAAKRLTRRFLQKEPDNSSARELLARIYQELGEVGSYAVITQEKDEKPHGPRYFPPSLGKKDLEPFDIFLEGRRAHGELILSQNTGSPMFLYREAALNLDELKEHLEGKRYFAVYPIDEDKRTRVAFISIQIPERERARHARLKSWLYLKSQIVKDIALSAYKRVNQENLPAALEAVSPYYFRLWFFFAEPIHFLWAKRFLKALTNKLPYPEEGIIYRDWNLTRPVGLGWREQAVFLPLGLNPVNRTRAMFMDEYGEPQPEQLTFFKKLRHLTFSEIKTFCRGGELRFEVRTARLFDELLSRLCESCALIKALVQKAQAGRLLSREEKLALFLTIGLLDQDGRLLHEVLYPCPDYRFAKIERQRRGLPKNPVSCYKLRAWFPALAASLPCHCVFENAQERYPSPLLHVSPILVPPEEETLTLEYRTPKELARRYCFYLNEKERLERKIARAERELTEYLRARPGKKIKLSENAFLTYEDGKLKVEQN
;
A
#
# COMPACT_ATOMS: atom_id res chain seq x y z
N MET A 1 20.74 14.13 -43.56
CA MET A 1 21.79 14.52 -42.59
C MET A 1 21.68 13.62 -41.38
N ASN A 2 22.76 12.96 -40.98
CA ASN A 2 22.76 12.09 -39.80
C ASN A 2 22.90 12.95 -38.53
N HIS A 3 21.77 13.44 -37.99
CA HIS A 3 21.75 14.35 -36.84
C HIS A 3 22.48 13.80 -35.61
N LEU A 4 22.51 12.47 -35.45
CA LEU A 4 23.25 11.81 -34.37
C LEU A 4 24.75 12.04 -34.52
N PHE A 5 25.29 11.78 -35.72
CA PHE A 5 26.71 11.99 -36.00
C PHE A 5 27.12 13.45 -35.81
N THR A 6 26.29 14.39 -36.28
CA THR A 6 26.53 15.83 -36.06
C THR A 6 26.54 16.19 -34.58
N ALA A 7 25.63 15.61 -33.78
CA ALA A 7 25.58 15.88 -32.35
C ALA A 7 26.80 15.32 -31.60
N GLU A 8 27.29 14.14 -31.99
CA GLU A 8 28.52 13.55 -31.46
C GLU A 8 29.77 14.37 -31.82
N GLU A 9 29.89 14.84 -33.07
CA GLU A 9 30.99 15.73 -33.48
C GLU A 9 30.99 17.06 -32.72
N LEU A 10 29.80 17.66 -32.55
CA LEU A 10 29.67 18.91 -31.79
C LEU A 10 30.10 18.72 -30.33
N LEU A 11 29.72 17.60 -29.70
CA LEU A 11 30.20 17.29 -28.36
C LEU A 11 31.72 17.09 -28.33
N ALA A 12 32.29 16.36 -29.29
CA ALA A 12 33.74 16.15 -29.37
C ALA A 12 34.55 17.44 -29.56
N ARG A 13 33.92 18.49 -30.13
CA ARG A 13 34.49 19.84 -30.27
C ARG A 13 34.24 20.74 -29.06
N GLY A 14 33.57 20.24 -28.02
CA GLY A 14 33.19 21.02 -26.82
C GLY A 14 31.97 21.93 -27.02
N GLU A 15 31.26 21.83 -28.14
CA GLU A 15 30.06 22.63 -28.43
C GLU A 15 28.79 22.01 -27.80
N GLU A 16 28.81 21.85 -26.47
CA GLU A 16 27.80 21.11 -25.71
C GLU A 16 26.37 21.62 -25.90
N GLU A 17 26.16 22.93 -25.93
CA GLU A 17 24.81 23.50 -26.10
C GLU A 17 24.18 23.14 -27.44
N LYS A 18 24.98 23.15 -28.51
CA LYS A 18 24.52 22.76 -29.85
C LYS A 18 24.21 21.27 -29.90
N ALA A 19 25.05 20.44 -29.28
CA ALA A 19 24.80 19.00 -29.15
C ALA A 19 23.50 18.73 -28.36
N ARG A 20 23.27 19.43 -27.23
CA ARG A 20 22.05 19.34 -26.43
C ARG A 20 20.80 19.70 -27.24
N ASN A 21 20.84 20.77 -28.02
CA ASN A 21 19.72 21.16 -28.88
C ASN A 21 19.35 20.08 -29.90
N LEU A 22 20.35 19.43 -30.51
CA LEU A 22 20.10 18.32 -31.42
C LEU A 22 19.52 17.09 -30.70
N VAL A 23 20.06 16.73 -29.53
CA VAL A 23 19.55 15.63 -28.70
C VAL A 23 18.09 15.84 -28.31
N LEU A 24 17.75 17.03 -27.82
CA LEU A 24 16.39 17.34 -27.38
C LEU A 24 15.37 17.25 -28.52
N ARG A 25 15.79 17.59 -29.74
CA ARG A 25 14.93 17.61 -30.94
C ARG A 25 14.84 16.27 -31.66
N TYR A 26 15.93 15.50 -31.74
CA TYR A 26 16.02 14.37 -32.67
C TYR A 26 16.19 13.00 -32.02
N ARG A 27 16.51 12.88 -30.72
CA ARG A 27 16.78 11.57 -30.08
C ARG A 27 15.64 10.55 -30.24
N LEU A 28 14.39 11.00 -30.31
CA LEU A 28 13.19 10.16 -30.44
C LEU A 28 12.56 10.17 -31.84
N TRP A 29 13.27 10.66 -32.84
CA TRP A 29 12.75 10.70 -34.21
C TRP A 29 12.25 9.30 -34.65
N PRO A 30 11.09 9.18 -35.33
CA PRO A 30 10.57 7.89 -35.76
C PRO A 30 11.49 7.17 -36.75
N GLY A 31 11.42 5.84 -36.78
CA GLY A 31 12.13 5.01 -37.77
C GLY A 31 13.60 4.72 -37.45
N GLN A 32 14.08 5.10 -36.27
CA GLN A 32 15.45 4.81 -35.83
C GLN A 32 15.64 3.35 -35.41
N ARG A 33 16.86 2.84 -35.58
CA ARG A 33 17.29 1.51 -35.16
C ARG A 33 17.62 1.49 -33.67
N ALA A 34 17.59 0.31 -33.05
CA ALA A 34 17.98 0.13 -31.65
C ALA A 34 19.42 0.63 -31.36
N SER A 35 20.34 0.46 -32.30
CA SER A 35 21.72 0.97 -32.21
C SER A 35 21.81 2.50 -32.21
N GLU A 36 20.91 3.20 -32.91
CA GLU A 36 20.86 4.66 -32.95
C GLU A 36 20.30 5.20 -31.64
N TYR A 37 19.23 4.61 -31.12
CA TYR A 37 18.71 4.93 -29.79
C TYR A 37 19.74 4.67 -28.68
N LEU A 38 20.54 3.60 -28.77
CA LEU A 38 21.64 3.36 -27.83
C LEU A 38 22.67 4.51 -27.88
N ARG A 39 23.10 4.94 -29.06
CA ARG A 39 24.07 6.03 -29.22
C ARG A 39 23.52 7.37 -28.75
N TRP A 40 22.26 7.68 -29.04
CA TRP A 40 21.59 8.85 -28.47
C TRP A 40 21.55 8.79 -26.94
N GLY A 41 21.33 7.61 -26.36
CA GLY A 41 21.36 7.40 -24.93
C GLY A 41 22.74 7.70 -24.33
N ALA A 42 23.81 7.19 -24.95
CA ALA A 42 25.18 7.45 -24.51
C ALA A 42 25.52 8.95 -24.59
N LEU A 43 25.17 9.60 -25.71
CA LEU A 43 25.34 11.05 -25.87
C LEU A 43 24.55 11.85 -24.82
N CYS A 44 23.38 11.37 -24.40
CA CYS A 44 22.64 11.99 -23.30
C CYS A 44 23.37 11.83 -21.96
N GLU A 45 24.01 10.68 -21.69
CA GLU A 45 24.81 10.50 -20.46
C GLU A 45 26.00 11.45 -20.44
N ASP A 46 26.75 11.55 -21.55
CA ASP A 46 27.90 12.47 -21.67
C ASP A 46 27.49 13.94 -21.45
N LEU A 47 26.26 14.30 -21.83
CA LEU A 47 25.68 15.63 -21.64
C LEU A 47 25.01 15.85 -20.28
N ALA A 48 25.09 14.89 -19.36
CA ALA A 48 24.42 14.88 -18.06
C ALA A 48 22.88 15.01 -18.14
N LEU A 49 22.26 14.33 -19.12
CA LEU A 49 20.83 14.25 -19.36
C LEU A 49 20.25 12.85 -19.04
N PRO A 50 20.26 12.41 -17.77
CA PRO A 50 19.95 11.02 -17.41
C PRO A 50 18.50 10.60 -17.72
N LYS A 51 17.54 11.52 -17.65
CA LYS A 51 16.13 11.22 -17.99
C LYS A 51 15.98 10.88 -19.48
N GLN A 52 16.65 11.65 -20.32
CA GLN A 52 16.67 11.48 -21.77
C GLN A 52 17.45 10.22 -22.17
N ALA A 53 18.58 9.95 -21.51
CA ALA A 53 19.34 8.71 -21.71
C ALA A 53 18.48 7.47 -21.44
N MET A 54 17.80 7.45 -20.29
CA MET A 54 16.90 6.37 -19.89
C MET A 54 15.75 6.15 -20.89
N GLU A 55 15.21 7.23 -21.46
CA GLU A 55 14.17 7.17 -22.49
C GLU A 55 14.71 6.54 -23.79
N CYS A 56 15.90 6.94 -24.22
CA CYS A 56 16.55 6.38 -25.41
C CYS A 56 16.84 4.88 -25.25
N TYR A 57 17.38 4.45 -24.11
CA TYR A 57 17.63 3.02 -23.88
C TYR A 57 16.35 2.20 -23.81
N ARG A 58 15.27 2.73 -23.22
CA ARG A 58 13.96 2.06 -23.25
C ARG A 58 13.44 1.95 -24.67
N LYS A 59 13.59 2.98 -25.50
CA LYS A 59 13.23 2.94 -26.93
C LYS A 59 14.05 1.92 -27.70
N ALA A 60 15.35 1.82 -27.43
CA ALA A 60 16.18 0.76 -28.01
C ALA A 60 15.64 -0.64 -27.68
N LEU A 61 15.18 -0.85 -26.44
CA LEU A 61 14.57 -2.11 -25.98
C LEU A 61 13.13 -2.32 -26.46
N GLU A 62 12.41 -1.28 -26.84
CA GLU A 62 11.12 -1.39 -27.52
C GLU A 62 11.29 -1.87 -28.97
N VAL A 63 12.31 -1.35 -29.67
CA VAL A 63 12.64 -1.75 -31.04
C VAL A 63 13.25 -3.15 -31.08
N SER A 64 14.21 -3.43 -30.20
CA SER A 64 14.83 -4.74 -30.07
C SER A 64 14.85 -5.16 -28.61
N ARG A 65 13.91 -6.04 -28.24
CA ARG A 65 13.73 -6.49 -26.87
C ARG A 65 15.01 -7.08 -26.28
N ASP A 66 15.75 -7.86 -27.06
CA ASP A 66 16.97 -8.56 -26.64
C ASP A 66 18.21 -7.88 -27.24
N TYR A 67 18.47 -6.64 -26.80
CA TYR A 67 19.68 -5.89 -27.20
C TYR A 67 20.62 -5.70 -26.00
N PRO A 68 21.64 -6.57 -25.82
CA PRO A 68 22.46 -6.62 -24.60
C PRO A 68 23.11 -5.28 -24.24
N GLN A 69 23.62 -4.53 -25.23
CA GLN A 69 24.26 -3.24 -25.01
C GLN A 69 23.30 -2.22 -24.37
N ALA A 70 22.05 -2.18 -24.82
CA ALA A 70 21.04 -1.28 -24.23
C ALA A 70 20.56 -1.76 -22.86
N ILE A 71 20.49 -3.08 -22.63
CA ILE A 71 20.18 -3.63 -21.29
C ILE A 71 21.29 -3.23 -20.31
N TRP A 72 22.55 -3.38 -20.70
CA TRP A 72 23.71 -3.03 -19.89
C TRP A 72 23.80 -1.54 -19.59
N ALA A 73 23.67 -0.69 -20.61
CA ALA A 73 23.70 0.76 -20.44
C ALA A 73 22.58 1.23 -19.51
N LEU A 74 21.36 0.72 -19.70
CA LEU A 74 20.24 1.04 -18.81
C LEU A 74 20.45 0.52 -17.38
N ALA A 75 21.06 -0.66 -17.20
CA ALA A 75 21.35 -1.20 -15.88
C ALA A 75 22.32 -0.32 -15.09
N LYS A 76 23.41 0.12 -15.73
CA LYS A 76 24.39 1.04 -15.14
C LYS A 76 23.75 2.38 -14.77
N LEU A 77 23.02 2.98 -15.71
CA LEU A 77 22.33 4.25 -15.46
C LEU A 77 21.33 4.13 -14.32
N CYS A 78 20.56 3.04 -14.24
CA CYS A 78 19.65 2.80 -13.11
C CYS A 78 20.40 2.68 -11.77
N TYR A 79 21.57 2.03 -11.75
CA TYR A 79 22.39 1.92 -10.54
C TYR A 79 22.94 3.28 -10.09
N GLU A 80 23.44 4.09 -11.03
CA GLU A 80 23.95 5.44 -10.75
C GLU A 80 22.85 6.34 -10.19
N LEU A 81 21.65 6.28 -10.79
CA LEU A 81 20.47 7.01 -10.32
C LEU A 81 19.85 6.46 -9.02
N GLY A 82 20.37 5.34 -8.49
CA GLY A 82 19.91 4.72 -7.25
C GLY A 82 18.63 3.89 -7.37
N ASP A 83 18.14 3.61 -8.58
CA ASP A 83 17.06 2.64 -8.80
C ASP A 83 17.62 1.21 -8.81
N LEU A 84 17.98 0.74 -7.61
CA LEU A 84 18.62 -0.57 -7.40
C LEU A 84 17.72 -1.74 -7.80
N ASP A 85 16.41 -1.61 -7.70
CA ASP A 85 15.46 -2.65 -8.10
C ASP A 85 15.44 -2.81 -9.63
N ALA A 86 15.43 -1.71 -10.39
CA ALA A 86 15.58 -1.77 -11.84
C ALA A 86 16.96 -2.25 -12.27
N ALA A 87 18.03 -1.73 -11.66
CA ALA A 87 19.40 -2.14 -11.92
C ALA A 87 19.56 -3.65 -11.71
N LYS A 88 19.12 -4.18 -10.55
CA LYS A 88 19.17 -5.61 -10.23
C LYS A 88 18.52 -6.46 -11.32
N ARG A 89 17.31 -6.11 -11.75
CA ARG A 89 16.58 -6.87 -12.79
C ARG A 89 17.30 -6.84 -14.13
N LEU A 90 17.79 -5.67 -14.55
CA LEU A 90 18.44 -5.49 -15.85
C LEU A 90 19.80 -6.18 -15.89
N THR A 91 20.62 -6.04 -14.85
CA THR A 91 21.91 -6.74 -14.74
C THR A 91 21.73 -8.26 -14.75
N ARG A 92 20.74 -8.79 -14.01
CA ARG A 92 20.38 -10.22 -14.07
C ARG A 92 19.99 -10.66 -15.47
N ARG A 93 19.19 -9.87 -16.17
CA ARG A 93 18.77 -10.15 -17.55
C ARG A 93 19.95 -10.12 -18.52
N PHE A 94 20.90 -9.21 -18.31
CA PHE A 94 22.12 -9.13 -19.09
C PHE A 94 23.00 -10.38 -18.88
N LEU A 95 23.21 -10.80 -17.63
CA LEU A 95 23.96 -12.02 -17.28
C LEU A 95 23.31 -13.32 -17.79
N GLN A 96 22.01 -13.33 -18.11
CA GLN A 96 21.41 -14.48 -18.79
C GLN A 96 21.90 -14.63 -20.24
N LYS A 97 22.34 -13.54 -20.87
CA LYS A 97 22.86 -13.53 -22.25
C LYS A 97 24.39 -13.60 -22.29
N GLU A 98 25.04 -12.93 -21.34
CA GLU A 98 26.50 -12.97 -21.16
C GLU A 98 26.84 -13.46 -19.75
N PRO A 99 26.76 -14.78 -19.49
CA PRO A 99 26.98 -15.33 -18.15
C PRO A 99 28.35 -14.99 -17.57
N ASP A 100 29.38 -14.90 -18.43
CA ASP A 100 30.78 -14.73 -18.05
C ASP A 100 31.26 -13.29 -17.97
N ASN A 101 30.36 -12.32 -18.13
CA ASN A 101 30.71 -10.91 -18.07
C ASN A 101 31.08 -10.49 -16.62
N SER A 102 32.37 -10.26 -16.37
CA SER A 102 32.90 -9.89 -15.05
C SER A 102 32.34 -8.56 -14.53
N SER A 103 32.28 -7.53 -15.38
CA SER A 103 31.75 -6.21 -15.00
C SER A 103 30.28 -6.29 -14.57
N ALA A 104 29.47 -7.13 -15.21
CA ALA A 104 28.09 -7.33 -14.83
C ALA A 104 27.94 -8.12 -13.52
N ARG A 105 28.79 -9.11 -13.26
CA ARG A 105 28.85 -9.82 -11.97
C ARG A 105 29.26 -8.86 -10.84
N GLU A 106 30.27 -8.02 -11.06
CA GLU A 106 30.72 -7.00 -10.11
C GLU A 106 29.61 -5.99 -9.80
N LEU A 107 28.92 -5.47 -10.82
CA LEU A 107 27.80 -4.56 -10.63
C LEU A 107 26.68 -5.22 -9.83
N LEU A 108 26.36 -6.48 -10.13
CA LEU A 108 25.33 -7.22 -9.40
C LEU A 108 25.72 -7.47 -7.94
N ALA A 109 26.99 -7.79 -7.66
CA ALA A 109 27.52 -7.92 -6.32
C ALA A 109 27.37 -6.61 -5.52
N ARG A 110 27.76 -5.46 -6.09
CA ARG A 110 27.57 -4.14 -5.46
C ARG A 110 26.10 -3.85 -5.16
N ILE A 111 25.20 -4.16 -6.11
CA ILE A 111 23.75 -4.02 -5.91
C ILE A 111 23.27 -4.90 -4.74
N TYR A 112 23.71 -6.16 -4.65
CA TYR A 112 23.33 -7.04 -3.54
C TYR A 112 23.84 -6.53 -2.19
N GLN A 113 25.07 -6.02 -2.14
CA GLN A 113 25.65 -5.42 -0.95
C GLN A 113 24.82 -4.20 -0.49
N GLU A 114 24.47 -3.29 -1.40
CA GLU A 114 23.64 -2.11 -1.08
C GLU A 114 22.22 -2.48 -0.65
N LEU A 115 21.65 -3.57 -1.18
CA LEU A 115 20.33 -4.07 -0.79
C LEU A 115 20.33 -4.91 0.51
N GLY A 116 21.52 -5.21 1.06
CA GLY A 116 21.68 -6.11 2.20
C GLY A 116 21.35 -7.58 1.89
N GLU A 117 21.42 -7.98 0.62
CA GLU A 117 21.18 -9.36 0.16
C GLU A 117 22.48 -10.17 0.25
N VAL A 118 22.98 -10.35 1.48
CA VAL A 118 24.31 -10.92 1.77
C VAL A 118 24.50 -12.34 1.21
N GLY A 119 23.46 -13.17 1.19
CA GLY A 119 23.58 -14.52 0.64
C GLY A 119 23.59 -14.52 -0.89
N SER A 120 22.81 -13.64 -1.53
CA SER A 120 22.92 -13.40 -2.97
C SER A 120 24.30 -12.88 -3.36
N TYR A 121 24.87 -12.00 -2.53
CA TYR A 121 26.23 -11.48 -2.66
C TYR A 121 27.27 -12.61 -2.57
N ALA A 122 27.22 -13.43 -1.51
CA ALA A 122 28.17 -14.55 -1.32
C ALA A 122 28.17 -15.54 -2.50
N VAL A 123 26.99 -15.84 -3.06
CA VAL A 123 26.90 -16.72 -4.24
C VAL A 123 27.58 -16.10 -5.47
N ILE A 124 27.37 -14.81 -5.74
CA ILE A 124 27.92 -14.17 -6.95
C ILE A 124 29.42 -13.87 -6.84
N THR A 125 29.93 -13.63 -5.63
CA THR A 125 31.37 -13.41 -5.37
C THR A 125 32.12 -14.71 -5.07
N GLN A 126 31.41 -15.82 -4.88
CA GLN A 126 31.95 -17.10 -4.39
C GLN A 126 32.65 -16.96 -3.02
N GLU A 127 32.30 -15.93 -2.25
CA GLU A 127 32.81 -15.79 -0.89
C GLU A 127 32.22 -16.88 -0.01
N LYS A 128 33.05 -17.41 0.90
CA LYS A 128 32.58 -18.36 1.89
C LYS A 128 31.54 -17.67 2.77
N ASP A 129 30.38 -18.30 2.88
CA ASP A 129 29.32 -17.89 3.80
C ASP A 129 29.91 -17.54 5.18
N GLU A 130 29.76 -16.28 5.59
CA GLU A 130 29.94 -15.93 6.99
C GLU A 130 28.94 -16.75 7.81
N LYS A 131 29.42 -17.32 8.93
CA LYS A 131 28.54 -18.03 9.85
C LYS A 131 27.41 -17.07 10.26
N PRO A 132 26.13 -17.48 10.15
CA PRO A 132 25.02 -16.60 10.44
C PRO A 132 25.20 -15.95 11.82
N HIS A 133 25.23 -14.62 11.85
CA HIS A 133 25.30 -13.85 13.08
C HIS A 133 23.92 -13.84 13.74
N GLY A 134 23.80 -14.60 14.81
CA GLY A 134 22.61 -14.66 15.62
C GLY A 134 22.72 -15.78 16.64
N PRO A 135 22.04 -15.65 17.79
CA PRO A 135 22.03 -16.72 18.76
C PRO A 135 21.38 -17.98 18.18
N ARG A 136 22.07 -19.12 18.32
CA ARG A 136 21.55 -20.43 17.93
C ARG A 136 20.69 -20.97 19.08
N TYR A 137 19.43 -20.54 19.14
CA TYR A 137 18.45 -20.97 20.16
C TYR A 137 17.69 -22.25 19.77
N PHE A 138 18.41 -23.25 19.23
CA PHE A 138 17.88 -24.57 18.92
C PHE A 138 18.69 -25.63 19.66
N PRO A 139 18.07 -26.73 20.11
CA PRO A 139 18.81 -27.82 20.72
C PRO A 139 19.88 -28.35 19.75
N PRO A 140 21.01 -28.92 20.25
CA PRO A 140 22.09 -29.43 19.41
C PRO A 140 21.65 -30.45 18.37
N SER A 141 20.58 -31.19 18.68
CA SER A 141 19.92 -32.16 17.81
C SER A 141 18.40 -32.00 17.89
N LEU A 142 17.73 -32.01 16.73
CA LEU A 142 16.27 -32.00 16.65
C LEU A 142 15.75 -33.44 16.61
N GLY A 143 14.92 -33.79 17.59
CA GLY A 143 14.20 -35.06 17.66
C GLY A 143 12.76 -34.95 17.14
N LYS A 144 12.07 -36.08 17.00
CA LYS A 144 10.69 -36.12 16.49
C LYS A 144 9.72 -35.22 17.28
N LYS A 145 9.83 -35.21 18.62
CA LYS A 145 9.00 -34.38 19.52
C LYS A 145 9.20 -32.87 19.35
N ASP A 146 10.34 -32.47 18.79
CA ASP A 146 10.65 -31.07 18.50
C ASP A 146 10.00 -30.60 17.19
N LEU A 147 9.70 -31.55 16.30
CA LEU A 147 9.10 -31.32 14.98
C LEU A 147 7.57 -31.37 15.01
N GLU A 148 6.97 -32.13 15.94
CA GLU A 148 5.51 -32.28 16.12
C GLU A 148 4.70 -30.95 16.02
N PRO A 149 5.13 -29.80 16.60
CA PRO A 149 4.38 -28.56 16.48
C PRO A 149 4.17 -28.06 15.04
N PHE A 150 5.00 -28.51 14.09
CA PHE A 150 4.92 -28.11 12.69
C PHE A 150 3.94 -28.95 11.87
N ASP A 151 3.37 -30.02 12.41
CA ASP A 151 2.38 -30.85 11.71
C ASP A 151 1.18 -30.03 11.21
N ILE A 152 0.86 -28.92 11.89
CA ILE A 152 -0.15 -27.95 11.49
C ILE A 152 0.07 -27.35 10.08
N PHE A 153 1.32 -27.34 9.60
CA PHE A 153 1.71 -26.92 8.26
C PHE A 153 1.72 -28.07 7.24
N LEU A 154 1.86 -29.32 7.70
CA LEU A 154 2.15 -30.49 6.87
C LEU A 154 0.90 -31.35 6.60
N GLU A 155 -0.01 -31.43 7.55
CA GLU A 155 -1.21 -32.27 7.45
C GLU A 155 -2.07 -31.90 6.23
N GLY A 156 -2.42 -32.92 5.44
CA GLY A 156 -3.28 -32.78 4.27
C GLY A 156 -2.64 -32.09 3.07
N ARG A 157 -1.32 -31.82 3.08
CA ARG A 157 -0.62 -31.11 2.00
C ARG A 157 0.08 -32.07 1.06
N ARG A 158 -0.06 -31.80 -0.25
CA ARG A 158 0.53 -32.64 -1.31
C ARG A 158 1.70 -31.98 -2.04
N ALA A 159 2.05 -30.76 -1.67
CA ALA A 159 3.11 -30.03 -2.30
C ALA A 159 3.86 -29.14 -1.32
N HIS A 160 5.13 -28.91 -1.62
CA HIS A 160 5.95 -27.93 -0.96
C HIS A 160 6.82 -27.22 -2.00
N GLY A 161 7.58 -26.23 -1.56
CA GLY A 161 8.60 -25.65 -2.39
C GLY A 161 9.80 -25.20 -1.60
N GLU A 162 10.87 -24.91 -2.31
CA GLU A 162 12.16 -24.53 -1.76
C GLU A 162 12.63 -23.25 -2.43
N LEU A 163 13.13 -22.31 -1.64
CA LEU A 163 13.82 -21.14 -2.16
C LEU A 163 15.33 -21.43 -2.21
N ILE A 164 15.87 -21.42 -3.41
CA ILE A 164 17.32 -21.57 -3.66
C ILE A 164 17.87 -20.33 -4.33
N LEU A 165 19.19 -20.16 -4.32
CA LEU A 165 19.87 -19.11 -5.08
C LEU A 165 20.46 -19.69 -6.36
N SER A 166 20.27 -18.97 -7.47
CA SER A 166 20.92 -19.26 -8.75
C SER A 166 22.43 -19.06 -8.61
N GLN A 167 23.21 -20.09 -8.93
CA GLN A 167 24.68 -20.03 -8.86
C GLN A 167 25.27 -18.95 -9.78
N ASN A 168 24.62 -18.70 -10.94
CA ASN A 168 25.14 -17.75 -11.93
C ASN A 168 24.80 -16.30 -11.60
N THR A 169 23.75 -16.05 -10.82
CA THR A 169 23.19 -14.70 -10.65
C THR A 169 22.86 -14.36 -9.20
N GLY A 170 23.17 -15.20 -8.22
CA GLY A 170 22.79 -15.01 -6.81
C GLY A 170 21.29 -14.86 -6.57
N SER A 171 20.46 -15.17 -7.56
CA SER A 171 19.07 -14.75 -7.58
C SER A 171 18.14 -15.80 -6.96
N PRO A 172 17.12 -15.39 -6.18
CA PRO A 172 16.15 -16.33 -5.63
C PRO A 172 15.37 -17.04 -6.75
N MET A 173 15.31 -18.36 -6.67
CA MET A 173 14.50 -19.26 -7.49
C MET A 173 13.65 -20.12 -6.58
N PHE A 174 12.36 -20.24 -6.91
CA PHE A 174 11.42 -21.05 -6.14
C PHE A 174 11.17 -22.37 -6.86
N LEU A 175 11.61 -23.48 -6.27
CA LEU A 175 11.43 -24.83 -6.79
C LEU A 175 10.15 -25.43 -6.21
N TYR A 176 9.19 -25.73 -7.07
CA TYR A 176 7.96 -26.43 -6.67
C TYR A 176 8.17 -27.94 -6.71
N ARG A 177 7.63 -28.66 -5.72
CA ARG A 177 7.62 -30.12 -5.67
C ARG A 177 6.22 -30.60 -5.30
N GLU A 178 5.69 -31.51 -6.12
CA GLU A 178 4.38 -32.16 -5.89
C GLU A 178 4.52 -33.36 -4.94
N ALA A 179 5.06 -33.08 -3.75
CA ALA A 179 5.14 -34.04 -2.65
C ALA A 179 4.96 -33.30 -1.32
N ALA A 180 4.43 -33.99 -0.30
CA ALA A 180 4.43 -33.49 1.07
C ALA A 180 5.87 -33.27 1.55
N LEU A 181 6.11 -32.21 2.32
CA LEU A 181 7.40 -31.97 2.96
C LEU A 181 7.61 -33.02 4.06
N ASN A 182 8.75 -33.70 4.04
CA ASN A 182 9.06 -34.74 5.02
C ASN A 182 9.77 -34.18 6.29
N LEU A 183 9.96 -35.02 7.30
CA LEU A 183 10.57 -34.63 8.57
C LEU A 183 12.05 -34.24 8.45
N ASP A 184 12.81 -34.87 7.53
CA ASP A 184 14.21 -34.53 7.30
C ASP A 184 14.34 -33.16 6.63
N GLU A 185 13.49 -32.86 5.65
CA GLU A 185 13.40 -31.54 5.03
C GLU A 185 12.99 -30.46 6.05
N LEU A 186 12.03 -30.75 6.93
CA LEU A 186 11.68 -29.86 8.04
C LEU A 186 12.87 -29.65 8.99
N LYS A 187 13.64 -30.70 9.29
CA LYS A 187 14.85 -30.58 10.10
C LYS A 187 15.90 -29.70 9.42
N GLU A 188 16.15 -29.89 8.14
CA GLU A 188 17.05 -29.05 7.34
C GLU A 188 16.60 -27.58 7.29
N HIS A 189 15.27 -27.34 7.31
CA HIS A 189 14.69 -26.00 7.45
C HIS A 189 15.13 -25.32 8.75
N LEU A 190 14.89 -26.01 9.87
CA LEU A 190 15.17 -25.51 11.21
C LEU A 190 16.68 -25.46 11.49
N GLU A 191 17.49 -26.28 10.85
CA GLU A 191 18.95 -26.16 10.92
C GLU A 191 19.47 -24.99 10.08
N GLY A 192 18.64 -24.38 9.24
CA GLY A 192 19.02 -23.28 8.36
C GLY A 192 19.84 -23.73 7.15
N LYS A 193 19.80 -25.02 6.80
CA LYS A 193 20.50 -25.58 5.63
C LYS A 193 19.73 -25.32 4.35
N ARG A 194 18.42 -25.45 4.39
CA ARG A 194 17.49 -25.24 3.27
C ARG A 194 16.30 -24.41 3.73
N TYR A 195 15.61 -23.76 2.80
CA TYR A 195 14.52 -22.83 3.14
C TYR A 195 13.25 -23.19 2.39
N PHE A 196 12.28 -23.73 3.12
CA PHE A 196 11.09 -24.36 2.57
C PHE A 196 9.83 -23.53 2.79
N ALA A 197 8.90 -23.70 1.87
CA ALA A 197 7.55 -23.20 1.93
C ALA A 197 6.54 -24.33 1.68
N VAL A 198 5.36 -24.18 2.23
CA VAL A 198 4.25 -25.12 2.08
C VAL A 198 3.05 -24.43 1.42
N TYR A 199 2.11 -25.24 0.95
CA TYR A 199 0.81 -24.81 0.45
C TYR A 199 -0.24 -25.15 1.53
N PRO A 200 -0.64 -24.19 2.39
CA PRO A 200 -1.43 -24.46 3.59
C PRO A 200 -2.95 -24.63 3.36
N ILE A 201 -3.44 -24.75 2.13
CA ILE A 201 -4.85 -25.03 1.80
C ILE A 201 -4.97 -26.46 1.27
N ASP A 202 -5.93 -27.24 1.80
CA ASP A 202 -6.10 -28.65 1.42
C ASP A 202 -7.14 -28.77 0.31
N GLU A 203 -7.39 -30.00 -0.13
CA GLU A 203 -8.35 -30.31 -1.19
C GLU A 203 -9.78 -29.87 -0.83
N ASP A 204 -10.12 -29.89 0.47
CA ASP A 204 -11.39 -29.42 1.02
C ASP A 204 -11.44 -27.90 1.24
N LYS A 205 -10.42 -27.18 0.76
CA LYS A 205 -10.29 -25.71 0.88
C LYS A 205 -10.19 -25.25 2.33
N ARG A 206 -9.57 -26.06 3.20
CA ARG A 206 -9.35 -25.76 4.62
C ARG A 206 -7.89 -25.51 4.92
N THR A 207 -7.66 -24.71 5.95
CA THR A 207 -6.34 -24.36 6.48
C THR A 207 -6.36 -24.45 8.00
N ARG A 208 -5.21 -24.76 8.59
CA ARG A 208 -4.97 -24.67 10.03
C ARG A 208 -4.12 -23.46 10.42
N VAL A 209 -3.67 -22.68 9.44
CA VAL A 209 -2.81 -21.52 9.67
C VAL A 209 -3.34 -20.28 8.95
N ALA A 210 -3.09 -19.13 9.55
CA ALA A 210 -3.32 -17.83 8.98
C ALA A 210 -2.30 -16.85 9.55
N PHE A 211 -1.90 -15.83 8.80
CA PHE A 211 -1.02 -14.79 9.34
C PHE A 211 -1.24 -13.44 8.68
N ILE A 212 -0.99 -12.38 9.44
CA ILE A 212 -0.89 -11.01 8.95
C ILE A 212 0.60 -10.71 8.72
N SER A 213 0.93 -10.20 7.53
CA SER A 213 2.26 -9.66 7.25
C SER A 213 2.31 -8.20 7.67
N ILE A 214 3.34 -7.80 8.41
CA ILE A 214 3.60 -6.42 8.83
C ILE A 214 4.99 -6.06 8.30
N GLN A 215 5.06 -5.23 7.27
CA GLN A 215 6.34 -5.00 6.59
C GLN A 215 6.44 -3.66 5.89
N ILE A 216 7.68 -3.28 5.57
CA ILE A 216 7.95 -2.24 4.56
C ILE A 216 7.82 -2.86 3.17
N PRO A 217 7.15 -2.20 2.21
CA PRO A 217 7.17 -2.64 0.81
C PRO A 217 8.60 -2.80 0.30
N GLU A 218 8.90 -3.91 -0.38
CA GLU A 218 10.25 -4.20 -0.88
C GLU A 218 10.81 -3.10 -1.79
N ARG A 219 9.95 -2.48 -2.59
CA ARG A 219 10.32 -1.34 -3.46
C ARG A 219 10.77 -0.12 -2.66
N GLU A 220 10.10 0.17 -1.56
CA GLU A 220 10.46 1.28 -0.67
C GLU A 220 11.80 1.04 -0.01
N ARG A 221 12.04 -0.20 0.44
CA ARG A 221 13.32 -0.63 0.97
C ARG A 221 14.43 -0.51 -0.07
N ALA A 222 14.19 -0.96 -1.30
CA ALA A 222 15.17 -0.89 -2.38
C ALA A 222 15.51 0.56 -2.78
N ARG A 223 14.50 1.45 -2.82
CA ARG A 223 14.68 2.88 -3.12
C ARG A 223 15.56 3.61 -2.11
N HIS A 224 15.49 3.21 -0.83
CA HIS A 224 16.25 3.84 0.25
C HIS A 224 17.42 2.97 0.72
N ALA A 225 17.85 1.97 -0.05
CA ALA A 225 18.81 0.97 0.44
C ALA A 225 20.18 1.58 0.81
N ARG A 226 20.58 2.66 0.11
CA ARG A 226 21.80 3.44 0.41
C ARG A 226 21.69 4.27 1.69
N LEU A 227 20.49 4.56 2.17
CA LEU A 227 20.24 5.42 3.33
C LEU A 227 20.14 4.56 4.61
N LYS A 228 21.29 4.18 5.16
CA LYS A 228 21.37 3.30 6.36
C LYS A 228 20.59 3.86 7.57
N SER A 229 20.62 5.17 7.80
CA SER A 229 19.86 5.81 8.87
C SER A 229 18.35 5.67 8.69
N TRP A 230 17.87 5.81 7.45
CA TRP A 230 16.46 5.60 7.10
C TRP A 230 16.05 4.15 7.33
N LEU A 231 16.87 3.20 6.86
CA LEU A 231 16.62 1.77 7.08
C LEU A 231 16.57 1.43 8.57
N TYR A 232 17.55 1.90 9.34
CA TYR A 232 17.58 1.68 10.79
C TYR A 232 16.31 2.23 11.46
N LEU A 233 15.96 3.50 11.23
CA LEU A 233 14.76 4.11 11.78
C LEU A 233 13.50 3.31 11.42
N LYS A 234 13.35 2.94 10.14
CA LYS A 234 12.18 2.18 9.68
C LYS A 234 12.10 0.76 10.26
N SER A 235 13.24 0.12 10.52
CA SER A 235 13.26 -1.18 11.21
C SER A 235 12.68 -1.08 12.62
N GLN A 236 13.01 -0.01 13.36
CA GLN A 236 12.45 0.23 14.70
C GLN A 236 10.96 0.49 14.62
N ILE A 237 10.51 1.34 13.69
CA ILE A 237 9.08 1.65 13.54
C ILE A 237 8.27 0.41 13.16
N VAL A 238 8.74 -0.42 12.21
CA VAL A 238 8.07 -1.69 11.90
C VAL A 238 8.02 -2.62 13.10
N LYS A 239 9.13 -2.75 13.85
CA LYS A 239 9.20 -3.56 15.06
C LYS A 239 8.18 -3.08 16.09
N ASP A 240 8.10 -1.78 16.35
CA ASP A 240 7.18 -1.18 17.32
C ASP A 240 5.71 -1.38 16.94
N ILE A 241 5.38 -1.24 15.66
CA ILE A 241 4.02 -1.49 15.14
C ILE A 241 3.67 -2.98 15.27
N ALA A 242 4.61 -3.86 14.92
CA ALA A 242 4.41 -5.30 15.03
C ALA A 242 4.20 -5.76 16.48
N LEU A 243 4.98 -5.22 17.42
CA LEU A 243 4.84 -5.48 18.85
C LEU A 243 3.55 -4.92 19.43
N SER A 244 3.18 -3.70 19.02
CA SER A 244 1.90 -3.08 19.41
C SER A 244 0.72 -3.93 18.95
N ALA A 245 0.75 -4.42 17.72
CA ALA A 245 -0.26 -5.33 17.20
C ALA A 245 -0.29 -6.65 18.00
N TYR A 246 0.87 -7.25 18.29
CA TYR A 246 0.98 -8.49 19.03
C TYR A 246 0.44 -8.39 20.48
N LYS A 247 0.91 -7.39 21.24
CA LYS A 247 0.41 -7.10 22.60
C LYS A 247 -1.09 -6.93 22.62
N ARG A 248 -1.62 -6.20 21.64
CA ARG A 248 -3.06 -5.92 21.57
C ARG A 248 -3.86 -7.19 21.27
N VAL A 249 -3.38 -8.06 20.40
CA VAL A 249 -3.99 -9.37 20.13
C VAL A 249 -3.99 -10.25 21.38
N ASN A 250 -2.89 -10.27 22.14
CA ASN A 250 -2.79 -11.01 23.40
C ASN A 250 -3.75 -10.47 24.48
N GLN A 251 -3.93 -9.15 24.57
CA GLN A 251 -4.89 -8.52 25.50
C GLN A 251 -6.34 -8.91 25.24
N GLU A 252 -6.72 -9.19 23.99
CA GLU A 252 -8.04 -9.72 23.63
C GLU A 252 -8.13 -11.25 23.77
N ASN A 253 -7.13 -11.87 24.40
CA ASN A 253 -7.03 -13.31 24.63
C ASN A 253 -7.04 -14.16 23.33
N LEU A 254 -6.61 -13.57 22.22
CA LEU A 254 -6.39 -14.28 20.96
C LEU A 254 -4.96 -14.82 20.95
N PRO A 255 -4.76 -16.16 20.88
CA PRO A 255 -3.43 -16.73 20.88
C PRO A 255 -2.79 -16.50 19.51
N ALA A 256 -1.62 -15.89 19.54
CA ALA A 256 -0.85 -15.58 18.35
C ALA A 256 0.64 -15.76 18.61
N ALA A 257 1.42 -15.87 17.55
CA ALA A 257 2.88 -15.81 17.63
C ALA A 257 3.40 -14.73 16.70
N LEU A 258 4.17 -13.79 17.25
CA LEU A 258 4.87 -12.80 16.43
C LEU A 258 6.21 -13.37 16.00
N GLU A 259 6.44 -13.45 14.70
CA GLU A 259 7.70 -13.88 14.10
C GLU A 259 8.38 -12.70 13.40
N ALA A 260 9.62 -12.40 13.77
CA ALA A 260 10.50 -11.53 13.01
C ALA A 260 11.15 -12.34 11.88
N VAL A 261 10.73 -12.11 10.63
CA VAL A 261 11.33 -12.75 9.44
C VAL A 261 12.58 -12.00 8.99
N SER A 262 12.54 -10.68 9.13
CA SER A 262 13.68 -9.78 8.98
C SER A 262 13.44 -8.50 9.79
N PRO A 263 14.43 -7.60 9.93
CA PRO A 263 14.22 -6.31 10.58
C PRO A 263 13.10 -5.44 9.97
N TYR A 264 12.66 -5.77 8.76
CA TYR A 264 11.64 -5.01 8.01
C TYR A 264 10.36 -5.80 7.73
N TYR A 265 10.27 -7.05 8.20
CA TYR A 265 9.15 -7.94 7.91
C TYR A 265 8.87 -8.87 9.09
N PHE A 266 7.66 -8.73 9.64
CA PHE A 266 7.11 -9.56 10.70
C PHE A 266 5.87 -10.31 10.21
N ARG A 267 5.65 -11.50 10.76
CA ARG A 267 4.43 -12.29 10.58
C ARG A 267 3.76 -12.49 11.93
N LEU A 268 2.51 -12.06 12.04
CA LEU A 268 1.68 -12.36 13.20
C LEU A 268 0.83 -13.59 12.88
N TRP A 269 1.21 -14.73 13.43
CA TRP A 269 0.63 -16.04 13.17
C TRP A 269 -0.57 -16.36 14.05
N PHE A 270 -1.53 -17.06 13.45
CA PHE A 270 -2.70 -17.64 14.08
C PHE A 270 -2.81 -19.10 13.65
N PHE A 271 -2.96 -19.97 14.63
CA PHE A 271 -3.02 -21.42 14.47
C PHE A 271 -4.40 -21.90 14.90
N PHE A 272 -5.02 -22.77 14.12
CA PHE A 272 -6.38 -23.26 14.35
C PHE A 272 -6.36 -24.69 14.86
N ALA A 273 -7.18 -24.95 15.90
CA ALA A 273 -7.27 -26.27 16.53
C ALA A 273 -7.75 -27.31 15.50
N GLU A 274 -8.89 -27.02 14.86
CA GLU A 274 -9.45 -27.75 13.74
C GLU A 274 -9.15 -27.09 12.37
N PRO A 275 -9.13 -27.85 11.26
CA PRO A 275 -9.08 -27.28 9.91
C PRO A 275 -10.34 -26.47 9.63
N ILE A 276 -10.19 -25.20 9.27
CA ILE A 276 -11.31 -24.32 8.92
C ILE A 276 -11.26 -23.93 7.45
N HIS A 277 -12.43 -23.71 6.84
CA HIS A 277 -12.49 -23.25 5.45
C HIS A 277 -11.72 -21.91 5.29
N PHE A 278 -10.85 -21.79 4.28
CA PHE A 278 -9.93 -20.65 4.16
C PHE A 278 -10.65 -19.29 4.11
N LEU A 279 -11.89 -19.24 3.60
CA LEU A 279 -12.69 -18.01 3.60
C LEU A 279 -13.03 -17.51 5.02
N TRP A 280 -13.16 -18.41 6.00
CA TRP A 280 -13.32 -18.02 7.40
C TRP A 280 -12.03 -17.47 7.99
N ALA A 281 -10.88 -18.10 7.71
CA ALA A 281 -9.58 -17.55 8.06
C ALA A 281 -9.36 -16.16 7.44
N LYS A 282 -9.75 -15.97 6.17
CA LYS A 282 -9.71 -14.67 5.49
C LYS A 282 -10.62 -13.64 6.15
N ARG A 283 -11.85 -14.02 6.48
CA ARG A 283 -12.80 -13.15 7.18
C ARG A 283 -12.27 -12.73 8.55
N PHE A 284 -11.67 -13.67 9.28
CA PHE A 284 -11.03 -13.44 10.56
C PHE A 284 -9.89 -12.43 10.45
N LEU A 285 -8.92 -12.67 9.56
CA LEU A 285 -7.79 -11.76 9.38
C LEU A 285 -8.22 -10.37 8.90
N LYS A 286 -9.23 -10.28 8.02
CA LYS A 286 -9.81 -9.00 7.60
C LYS A 286 -10.46 -8.26 8.78
N ALA A 287 -11.25 -8.97 9.60
CA ALA A 287 -11.87 -8.41 10.79
C ALA A 287 -10.82 -7.94 11.80
N LEU A 288 -9.76 -8.72 12.02
CA LEU A 288 -8.66 -8.38 12.91
C LEU A 288 -7.90 -7.16 12.40
N THR A 289 -7.56 -7.16 11.11
CA THR A 289 -6.79 -6.08 10.48
C THR A 289 -7.50 -4.74 10.60
N ASN A 290 -8.83 -4.70 10.46
CA ASN A 290 -9.64 -3.48 10.66
C ASN A 290 -9.60 -2.94 12.09
N LYS A 291 -9.29 -3.79 13.06
CA LYS A 291 -9.29 -3.48 14.49
C LYS A 291 -7.85 -3.22 15.01
N LEU A 292 -6.82 -3.74 14.34
CA LEU A 292 -5.41 -3.46 14.67
C LEU A 292 -5.02 -1.98 14.45
N PRO A 293 -3.96 -1.49 15.13
CA PRO A 293 -3.38 -0.18 14.87
C PRO A 293 -3.24 0.13 13.39
N TYR A 294 -3.46 1.38 13.02
CA TYR A 294 -3.14 1.84 11.69
C TYR A 294 -1.61 1.84 11.50
N PRO A 295 -1.09 1.22 10.43
CA PRO A 295 0.33 1.27 10.16
C PRO A 295 0.67 2.67 9.69
N GLU A 296 1.61 3.33 10.38
CA GLU A 296 2.11 4.63 9.97
C GLU A 296 3.29 4.47 9.00
N GLU A 297 3.71 5.58 8.39
CA GLU A 297 5.08 5.67 7.88
C GLU A 297 5.48 4.70 6.74
N GLY A 298 4.53 4.28 5.91
CA GLY A 298 4.80 3.41 4.75
C GLY A 298 4.91 1.91 5.11
N ILE A 299 4.39 1.53 6.27
CA ILE A 299 4.26 0.14 6.71
C ILE A 299 2.93 -0.42 6.21
N ILE A 300 2.91 -1.69 5.82
CA ILE A 300 1.71 -2.34 5.30
C ILE A 300 1.31 -3.55 6.14
N TYR A 301 0.01 -3.64 6.45
CA TYR A 301 -0.62 -4.89 6.85
C TYR A 301 -1.12 -5.63 5.61
N ARG A 302 -0.70 -6.89 5.43
CA ARG A 302 -1.29 -7.77 4.43
C ARG A 302 -1.99 -8.93 5.13
N ASP A 303 -3.32 -8.90 5.10
CA ASP A 303 -4.23 -9.72 5.89
C ASP A 303 -4.66 -11.02 5.21
N TRP A 304 -4.39 -11.20 3.93
CA TRP A 304 -4.62 -12.48 3.26
C TRP A 304 -3.53 -12.78 2.25
N ASN A 305 -2.67 -13.72 2.61
CA ASN A 305 -1.43 -14.04 1.89
C ASN A 305 -1.38 -15.47 1.34
N LEU A 306 -2.46 -16.24 1.52
CA LEU A 306 -2.49 -17.65 1.13
C LEU A 306 -2.99 -17.86 -0.31
N THR A 307 -3.70 -16.90 -0.89
CA THR A 307 -4.27 -17.03 -2.25
C THR A 307 -4.12 -15.73 -3.02
N ARG A 308 -3.88 -15.84 -4.32
CA ARG A 308 -3.96 -14.73 -5.29
C ARG A 308 -5.10 -14.94 -6.29
N PRO A 309 -5.82 -13.87 -6.69
CA PRO A 309 -6.80 -13.98 -7.76
C PRO A 309 -6.12 -14.29 -9.10
N VAL A 310 -6.71 -15.19 -9.90
CA VAL A 310 -6.26 -15.54 -11.26
C VAL A 310 -7.49 -15.78 -12.13
N GLY A 311 -7.76 -14.86 -13.06
CA GLY A 311 -8.98 -14.88 -13.87
C GLY A 311 -10.23 -14.80 -12.99
N LEU A 312 -11.18 -15.71 -13.21
CA LEU A 312 -12.38 -15.89 -12.38
C LEU A 312 -12.13 -16.72 -11.10
N GLY A 313 -10.93 -17.31 -10.97
CA GLY A 313 -10.56 -18.17 -9.86
C GLY A 313 -9.50 -17.57 -8.96
N TRP A 314 -8.84 -18.45 -8.21
CA TRP A 314 -7.72 -18.13 -7.37
C TRP A 314 -6.66 -19.21 -7.49
N ARG A 315 -5.42 -18.85 -7.18
CA ARG A 315 -4.30 -19.77 -7.05
C ARG A 315 -3.70 -19.60 -5.69
N GLU A 316 -3.44 -20.71 -5.03
CA GLU A 316 -2.73 -20.73 -3.76
C GLU A 316 -1.32 -20.13 -3.88
N GLN A 317 -0.83 -19.55 -2.80
CA GLN A 317 0.53 -19.04 -2.68
C GLN A 317 1.29 -19.88 -1.66
N ALA A 318 2.54 -20.18 -1.98
CA ALA A 318 3.44 -20.83 -1.05
C ALA A 318 3.72 -19.91 0.15
N VAL A 319 3.76 -20.50 1.34
CA VAL A 319 4.06 -19.83 2.61
C VAL A 319 5.30 -20.46 3.21
N PHE A 320 6.35 -19.67 3.39
CA PHE A 320 7.57 -20.13 4.06
C PHE A 320 7.26 -20.60 5.48
N LEU A 321 7.83 -21.74 5.86
CA LEU A 321 7.74 -22.22 7.23
C LEU A 321 8.37 -21.20 8.20
N PRO A 322 7.93 -21.18 9.47
CA PRO A 322 8.53 -20.30 10.47
C PRO A 322 9.89 -20.85 10.91
N LEU A 323 10.70 -19.98 11.51
CA LEU A 323 12.00 -20.32 12.11
C LEU A 323 13.13 -20.74 11.15
N GLY A 324 12.97 -20.58 9.83
CA GLY A 324 14.04 -20.87 8.87
C GLY A 324 15.10 -19.76 8.73
N LEU A 325 16.19 -20.08 8.01
CA LEU A 325 17.21 -19.12 7.58
C LEU A 325 16.95 -18.70 6.13
N ASN A 326 16.65 -17.43 5.89
CA ASN A 326 16.41 -16.95 4.53
C ASN A 326 17.73 -16.91 3.75
N PRO A 327 17.84 -17.59 2.60
CA PRO A 327 19.09 -17.69 1.86
C PRO A 327 19.52 -16.38 1.23
N VAL A 328 18.60 -15.47 0.89
CA VAL A 328 18.90 -14.20 0.18
C VAL A 328 19.63 -13.21 1.09
N ASN A 329 19.11 -13.00 2.30
CA ASN A 329 19.61 -11.99 3.23
C ASN A 329 20.28 -12.59 4.48
N ARG A 330 20.36 -13.93 4.57
CA ARG A 330 20.97 -14.67 5.68
C ARG A 330 20.36 -14.34 7.04
N THR A 331 19.12 -13.84 7.05
CA THR A 331 18.42 -13.52 8.30
C THR A 331 17.69 -14.75 8.81
N ARG A 332 17.89 -15.06 10.09
CA ARG A 332 17.19 -16.12 10.80
C ARG A 332 15.84 -15.60 11.27
N ALA A 333 14.77 -16.28 10.89
CA ALA A 333 13.44 -15.96 11.40
C ALA A 333 13.28 -16.48 12.84
N MET A 334 12.70 -15.67 13.72
CA MET A 334 12.56 -16.00 15.15
C MET A 334 11.21 -15.54 15.68
N PHE A 335 10.58 -16.33 16.54
CA PHE A 335 9.47 -15.86 17.36
C PHE A 335 9.98 -14.88 18.41
N MET A 336 9.18 -13.85 18.64
CA MET A 336 9.48 -12.72 19.51
C MET A 336 8.58 -12.76 20.76
N ASP A 337 9.09 -12.24 21.86
CA ASP A 337 8.30 -11.94 23.04
C ASP A 337 7.60 -10.57 22.94
N GLU A 338 6.88 -10.19 23.99
CA GLU A 338 6.18 -8.90 24.04
C GLU A 338 7.13 -7.70 24.20
N TYR A 339 8.38 -7.92 24.58
CA TYR A 339 9.40 -6.88 24.69
C TYR A 339 10.16 -6.67 23.38
N GLY A 340 9.94 -7.54 22.39
CA GLY A 340 10.60 -7.48 21.10
C GLY A 340 11.96 -8.16 21.09
N GLU A 341 12.21 -9.05 22.05
CA GLU A 341 13.38 -9.92 22.07
C GLU A 341 13.01 -11.31 21.55
N PRO A 342 13.95 -12.04 20.93
CA PRO A 342 13.69 -13.41 20.50
C PRO A 342 13.32 -14.29 21.70
N GLN A 343 12.28 -15.11 21.56
CA GLN A 343 11.92 -16.13 22.56
C GLN A 343 13.15 -16.99 22.91
N PRO A 344 13.52 -17.13 24.18
CA PRO A 344 14.72 -17.88 24.58
C PRO A 344 14.70 -19.35 24.12
N GLU A 345 13.53 -19.99 24.22
CA GLU A 345 13.29 -21.36 23.75
C GLU A 345 12.22 -21.39 22.66
N GLN A 346 12.65 -21.21 21.40
CA GLN A 346 11.78 -21.07 20.24
C GLN A 346 10.77 -22.22 20.07
N LEU A 347 11.25 -23.47 20.20
CA LEU A 347 10.44 -24.67 20.00
C LEU A 347 9.51 -24.95 21.18
N THR A 348 9.97 -24.74 22.42
CA THR A 348 9.15 -24.86 23.62
C THR A 348 8.02 -23.84 23.59
N PHE A 349 8.29 -22.60 23.21
CA PHE A 349 7.28 -21.57 23.01
C PHE A 349 6.24 -22.02 21.98
N PHE A 350 6.67 -22.46 20.80
CA PHE A 350 5.76 -22.85 19.74
C PHE A 350 4.91 -24.06 20.13
N LYS A 351 5.49 -25.05 20.82
CA LYS A 351 4.77 -26.22 21.34
C LYS A 351 3.70 -25.88 22.38
N LYS A 352 3.92 -24.86 23.21
CA LYS A 352 2.97 -24.41 24.25
C LYS A 352 1.89 -23.47 23.71
N LEU A 353 2.02 -23.01 22.47
CA LEU A 353 1.11 -22.05 21.89
C LEU A 353 -0.29 -22.65 21.73
N ARG A 354 -1.29 -22.02 22.37
CA ARG A 354 -2.70 -22.42 22.23
C ARG A 354 -3.18 -22.19 20.80
N HIS A 355 -4.03 -23.08 20.29
CA HIS A 355 -4.68 -22.89 19.01
C HIS A 355 -6.09 -22.27 19.18
N LEU A 356 -6.50 -21.46 18.20
CA LEU A 356 -7.83 -20.87 18.10
C LEU A 356 -8.87 -21.90 17.65
N THR A 357 -10.00 -21.93 18.34
CA THR A 357 -11.18 -22.70 17.90
C THR A 357 -12.03 -21.91 16.91
N PHE A 358 -12.83 -22.61 16.10
CA PHE A 358 -13.75 -22.00 15.16
C PHE A 358 -14.84 -21.15 15.84
N SER A 359 -15.23 -21.52 17.07
CA SER A 359 -16.17 -20.74 17.88
C SER A 359 -15.61 -19.36 18.24
N GLU A 360 -14.35 -19.30 18.70
CA GLU A 360 -13.66 -18.04 19.01
C GLU A 360 -13.56 -17.15 17.76
N ILE A 361 -13.20 -17.73 16.62
CA ILE A 361 -13.14 -17.01 15.33
C ILE A 361 -14.49 -16.40 14.98
N LYS A 362 -15.56 -17.20 15.09
CA LYS A 362 -16.93 -16.77 14.76
C LYS A 362 -17.39 -15.65 15.69
N THR A 363 -17.10 -15.77 16.98
CA THR A 363 -17.41 -14.75 18.00
C THR A 363 -16.64 -13.45 17.73
N PHE A 364 -15.34 -13.52 17.47
CA PHE A 364 -14.53 -12.36 17.13
C PHE A 364 -15.00 -11.66 15.85
N CYS A 365 -15.44 -12.44 14.85
CA CYS A 365 -16.02 -11.89 13.62
C CYS A 365 -17.41 -11.28 13.80
N ARG A 366 -18.09 -11.54 14.92
CA ARG A 366 -19.44 -11.06 15.24
C ARG A 366 -19.45 -9.87 16.22
N GLY A 367 -18.43 -9.70 17.07
CA GLY A 367 -18.42 -8.69 18.14
C GLY A 367 -17.14 -7.86 18.27
N GLY A 368 -17.30 -6.65 18.82
CA GLY A 368 -16.30 -5.78 19.45
C GLY A 368 -15.26 -5.09 18.56
N GLU A 369 -14.98 -3.81 18.80
CA GLU A 369 -13.83 -3.08 18.26
C GLU A 369 -12.58 -3.36 19.12
N LEU A 370 -11.41 -3.57 18.51
CA LEU A 370 -10.17 -3.30 19.25
C LEU A 370 -10.00 -1.77 19.21
N ARG A 371 -9.98 -1.11 20.36
CA ARG A 371 -9.68 0.33 20.45
C ARG A 371 -8.17 0.50 20.60
N PHE A 372 -7.57 1.17 19.63
CA PHE A 372 -6.16 1.52 19.63
C PHE A 372 -6.01 3.03 19.86
N GLU A 373 -5.18 3.44 20.81
CA GLU A 373 -4.83 4.86 21.00
C GLU A 373 -3.85 5.29 19.90
N VAL A 374 -4.35 6.10 18.96
CA VAL A 374 -3.58 6.60 17.82
C VAL A 374 -2.48 7.55 18.33
N ARG A 375 -1.21 7.28 17.98
CA ARG A 375 -0.19 8.33 17.99
C ARG A 375 -0.41 9.20 16.75
N THR A 376 -0.38 10.51 16.95
CA THR A 376 -0.87 11.50 15.99
C THR A 376 -0.19 11.43 14.62
N ALA A 377 -1.01 11.38 13.57
CA ALA A 377 -0.61 11.45 12.17
C ALA A 377 0.17 12.75 11.85
N ARG A 378 1.09 12.66 10.88
CA ARG A 378 1.85 13.80 10.31
C ARG A 378 0.92 14.96 9.92
N LEU A 379 1.43 16.18 10.14
CA LEU A 379 0.84 17.43 9.64
C LEU A 379 0.78 17.38 8.10
N PHE A 380 -0.41 17.63 7.53
CA PHE A 380 -0.59 17.74 6.09
C PHE A 380 -0.29 19.17 5.60
N ASP A 381 -0.20 19.33 4.28
CA ASP A 381 -0.39 20.62 3.61
C ASP A 381 -1.65 21.34 4.14
N GLU A 382 -1.60 22.66 4.25
CA GLU A 382 -2.62 23.52 4.86
C GLU A 382 -4.02 23.29 4.25
N LEU A 383 -4.08 23.12 2.91
CA LEU A 383 -5.35 22.89 2.21
C LEU A 383 -5.99 21.55 2.55
N LEU A 384 -5.18 20.50 2.66
CA LEU A 384 -5.65 19.15 3.01
C LEU A 384 -6.01 19.05 4.49
N SER A 385 -5.24 19.73 5.36
CA SER A 385 -5.55 19.87 6.79
C SER A 385 -6.93 20.52 6.97
N ARG A 386 -7.16 21.69 6.33
CA ARG A 386 -8.44 22.41 6.37
C ARG A 386 -9.61 21.56 5.86
N LEU A 387 -9.42 20.81 4.78
CA LEU A 387 -10.44 19.90 4.24
C LEU A 387 -10.78 18.78 5.24
N CYS A 388 -9.77 18.16 5.83
CA CYS A 388 -9.95 17.07 6.79
C CYS A 388 -10.57 17.56 8.11
N GLU A 389 -10.21 18.74 8.59
CA GLU A 389 -10.82 19.36 9.77
C GLU A 389 -12.30 19.67 9.54
N SER A 390 -12.65 20.10 8.33
CA SER A 390 -14.01 20.53 8.00
C SER A 390 -14.93 19.39 7.52
N CYS A 391 -14.37 18.29 6.98
CA CYS A 391 -15.14 17.18 6.42
C CYS A 391 -14.76 15.83 7.04
N ALA A 392 -15.60 15.34 7.96
CA ALA A 392 -15.40 14.06 8.64
C ALA A 392 -15.28 12.85 7.70
N LEU A 393 -16.02 12.86 6.58
CA LEU A 393 -15.99 11.77 5.61
C LEU A 393 -14.65 11.71 4.87
N ILE A 394 -14.18 12.85 4.34
CA ILE A 394 -12.89 12.91 3.66
C ILE A 394 -11.75 12.63 4.64
N LYS A 395 -11.83 13.16 5.87
CA LYS A 395 -10.89 12.83 6.95
C LYS A 395 -10.77 11.32 7.14
N ALA A 396 -11.90 10.61 7.26
CA ALA A 396 -11.90 9.16 7.43
C ALA A 396 -11.27 8.42 6.25
N LEU A 397 -11.54 8.84 5.01
CA LEU A 397 -10.95 8.24 3.81
C LEU A 397 -9.44 8.51 3.70
N VAL A 398 -8.99 9.73 3.98
CA VAL A 398 -7.58 10.11 4.00
C VAL A 398 -6.83 9.33 5.08
N GLN A 399 -7.39 9.29 6.30
CA GLN A 399 -6.83 8.51 7.39
C GLN A 399 -6.71 7.03 7.02
N LYS A 400 -7.74 6.47 6.38
CA LYS A 400 -7.69 5.09 5.88
C LYS A 400 -6.58 4.88 4.83
N ALA A 401 -6.41 5.81 3.91
CA ALA A 401 -5.40 5.74 2.85
C ALA A 401 -3.97 5.86 3.40
N GLN A 402 -3.75 6.85 4.28
CA GLN A 402 -2.47 7.08 4.93
C GLN A 402 -2.07 5.96 5.88
N ALA A 403 -3.05 5.29 6.46
CA ALA A 403 -2.89 4.07 7.21
C ALA A 403 -2.56 2.84 6.34
N GLY A 404 -2.07 3.03 5.12
CA GLY A 404 -1.69 1.96 4.20
C GLY A 404 -2.76 0.91 3.95
N ARG A 405 -4.05 1.25 4.11
CA ARG A 405 -5.15 0.31 3.87
C ARG A 405 -5.44 0.27 2.37
N LEU A 406 -5.89 -0.90 1.93
CA LEU A 406 -6.46 -1.00 0.59
C LEU A 406 -7.81 -0.27 0.57
N LEU A 407 -7.89 0.79 -0.21
CA LEU A 407 -9.15 1.50 -0.46
C LEU A 407 -9.99 0.76 -1.50
N SER A 408 -11.31 0.76 -1.30
CA SER A 408 -12.27 0.29 -2.31
C SER A 408 -12.23 1.17 -3.57
N ARG A 409 -12.90 0.73 -4.63
CA ARG A 409 -12.99 1.50 -5.88
C ARG A 409 -13.69 2.85 -5.64
N GLU A 410 -14.77 2.84 -4.87
CA GLU A 410 -15.58 4.00 -4.52
C GLU A 410 -14.81 4.96 -3.61
N GLU A 411 -14.09 4.43 -2.61
CA GLU A 411 -13.27 5.23 -1.70
C GLU A 411 -12.15 5.95 -2.46
N LYS A 412 -11.48 5.25 -3.37
CA LYS A 412 -10.51 5.90 -4.27
C LYS A 412 -11.18 6.95 -5.12
N LEU A 413 -12.28 6.63 -5.77
CA LEU A 413 -13.00 7.57 -6.62
C LEU A 413 -13.41 8.83 -5.86
N ALA A 414 -13.82 8.71 -4.60
CA ALA A 414 -14.12 9.83 -3.73
C ALA A 414 -12.88 10.72 -3.49
N LEU A 415 -11.71 10.13 -3.19
CA LEU A 415 -10.45 10.89 -3.02
C LEU A 415 -10.00 11.55 -4.33
N PHE A 416 -10.13 10.86 -5.46
CA PHE A 416 -9.82 11.38 -6.79
C PHE A 416 -10.70 12.60 -7.15
N LEU A 417 -12.00 12.54 -6.86
CA LEU A 417 -12.97 13.61 -7.16
C LEU A 417 -13.04 14.71 -6.09
N THR A 418 -12.16 14.65 -5.08
CA THR A 418 -12.01 15.68 -4.04
C THR A 418 -10.57 16.16 -4.00
N ILE A 419 -9.69 15.40 -3.36
CA ILE A 419 -8.25 15.73 -3.22
C ILE A 419 -7.56 15.82 -4.57
N GLY A 420 -7.93 14.98 -5.54
CA GLY A 420 -7.36 15.06 -6.90
C GLY A 420 -7.71 16.34 -7.66
N LEU A 421 -8.69 17.11 -7.19
CA LEU A 421 -9.05 18.45 -7.70
C LEU A 421 -8.59 19.57 -6.77
N LEU A 422 -8.04 19.23 -5.60
CA LEU A 422 -7.54 20.18 -4.61
C LEU A 422 -6.17 20.72 -5.01
N ASP A 423 -5.36 19.94 -5.75
CA ASP A 423 -4.04 20.36 -6.23
C ASP A 423 -3.84 20.18 -7.74
N GLN A 424 -3.17 21.14 -8.37
CA GLN A 424 -2.98 21.16 -9.83
C GLN A 424 -1.94 20.13 -10.29
N ASP A 425 -0.92 19.89 -9.46
CA ASP A 425 0.21 19.01 -9.79
C ASP A 425 0.00 17.55 -9.36
N GLY A 426 -1.08 17.25 -8.62
CA GLY A 426 -1.41 15.89 -8.17
C GLY A 426 -0.59 15.35 -7.00
N ARG A 427 0.32 16.15 -6.44
CA ARG A 427 1.15 15.84 -5.28
C ARG A 427 0.34 15.32 -4.10
N LEU A 428 -0.73 16.01 -3.68
CA LEU A 428 -1.55 15.64 -2.53
C LEU A 428 -2.24 14.29 -2.74
N LEU A 429 -2.75 14.06 -3.95
CA LEU A 429 -3.37 12.79 -4.28
C LEU A 429 -2.36 11.64 -4.24
N HIS A 430 -1.15 11.86 -4.77
CA HIS A 430 -0.06 10.89 -4.67
C HIS A 430 0.37 10.68 -3.22
N GLU A 431 0.47 11.74 -2.42
CA GLU A 431 0.84 11.68 -1.00
C GLU A 431 -0.16 10.88 -0.17
N VAL A 432 -1.46 11.14 -0.35
CA VAL A 432 -2.54 10.41 0.35
C VAL A 432 -2.58 8.94 -0.06
N LEU A 433 -2.40 8.64 -1.34
CA LEU A 433 -2.49 7.28 -1.86
C LEU A 433 -1.18 6.50 -1.78
N TYR A 434 -0.04 7.15 -1.58
CA TYR A 434 1.28 6.52 -1.55
C TYR A 434 1.37 5.32 -0.60
N PRO A 435 0.82 5.39 0.64
CA PRO A 435 0.90 4.27 1.56
C PRO A 435 0.01 3.09 1.15
N CYS A 436 -0.95 3.27 0.24
CA CYS A 436 -1.87 2.20 -0.16
C CYS A 436 -1.12 1.07 -0.88
N PRO A 437 -1.40 -0.22 -0.58
CA PRO A 437 -0.61 -1.35 -1.09
C PRO A 437 -0.65 -1.52 -2.62
N ASP A 438 -1.69 -1.01 -3.27
CA ASP A 438 -1.87 -1.08 -4.72
C ASP A 438 -1.53 0.25 -5.43
N TYR A 439 -0.87 1.17 -4.73
CA TYR A 439 -0.36 2.40 -5.30
C TYR A 439 0.60 2.12 -6.46
N ARG A 440 0.36 2.80 -7.59
CA ARG A 440 1.25 2.80 -8.75
C ARG A 440 1.22 4.19 -9.36
N PHE A 441 2.33 4.93 -9.23
CA PHE A 441 2.45 6.30 -9.73
C PHE A 441 1.86 6.48 -11.14
N ALA A 442 2.30 5.69 -12.11
CA ALA A 442 1.83 5.79 -13.50
C ALA A 442 0.32 5.54 -13.69
N LYS A 443 -0.28 4.68 -12.86
CA LYS A 443 -1.73 4.40 -12.91
C LYS A 443 -2.51 5.57 -12.32
N ILE A 444 -2.06 6.10 -11.19
CA ILE A 444 -2.69 7.24 -10.52
C ILE A 444 -2.59 8.48 -11.41
N GLU A 445 -1.42 8.71 -12.01
CA GLU A 445 -1.22 9.87 -12.89
C GLU A 445 -2.09 9.81 -14.15
N ARG A 446 -2.25 8.62 -14.74
CA ARG A 446 -3.18 8.42 -15.87
C ARG A 446 -4.62 8.74 -15.48
N GLN A 447 -5.05 8.31 -14.29
CA GLN A 447 -6.41 8.55 -13.80
C GLN A 447 -6.62 10.02 -13.44
N ARG A 448 -5.61 10.67 -12.83
CA ARG A 448 -5.63 12.09 -12.46
C ARG A 448 -5.80 12.99 -13.68
N ARG A 449 -5.05 12.72 -14.77
CA ARG A 449 -5.16 13.46 -16.04
C ARG A 449 -6.54 13.35 -16.69
N GLY A 450 -7.31 12.31 -16.37
CA GLY A 450 -8.67 12.11 -16.86
C GLY A 450 -9.77 12.54 -15.87
N LEU A 451 -9.43 13.30 -14.82
CA LEU A 451 -10.42 13.76 -13.86
C LEU A 451 -11.41 14.75 -14.50
N PRO A 452 -12.71 14.63 -14.20
CA PRO A 452 -13.69 15.62 -14.64
C PRO A 452 -13.43 16.95 -13.92
N LYS A 453 -13.82 18.06 -14.56
CA LYS A 453 -13.69 19.41 -13.96
C LYS A 453 -14.53 19.59 -12.70
N ASN A 454 -15.63 18.84 -12.58
CA ASN A 454 -16.61 19.04 -11.51
C ASN A 454 -16.34 18.08 -10.34
N PRO A 455 -16.19 18.59 -9.10
CA PRO A 455 -16.00 17.75 -7.93
C PRO A 455 -17.25 16.95 -7.57
N VAL A 456 -17.08 15.90 -6.78
CA VAL A 456 -18.20 15.11 -6.28
C VAL A 456 -19.03 15.88 -5.25
N SER A 457 -20.35 15.74 -5.29
CA SER A 457 -21.26 16.36 -4.31
C SER A 457 -21.29 15.60 -2.98
N CYS A 458 -21.56 16.30 -1.89
CA CYS A 458 -21.75 15.73 -0.56
C CYS A 458 -22.87 14.67 -0.55
N TYR A 459 -23.96 14.91 -1.31
CA TYR A 459 -25.04 13.94 -1.45
C TYR A 459 -24.56 12.63 -2.08
N LYS A 460 -23.81 12.71 -3.19
CA LYS A 460 -23.29 11.52 -3.89
C LYS A 460 -22.29 10.75 -3.04
N LEU A 461 -21.44 11.44 -2.28
CA LEU A 461 -20.54 10.81 -1.30
C LEU A 461 -21.30 10.05 -0.21
N ARG A 462 -22.36 10.63 0.36
CA ARG A 462 -23.18 9.94 1.38
C ARG A 462 -23.90 8.73 0.79
N ALA A 463 -24.36 8.81 -0.45
CA ALA A 463 -24.98 7.68 -1.15
C ALA A 463 -23.98 6.53 -1.40
N TRP A 464 -22.70 6.82 -1.65
CA TRP A 464 -21.66 5.80 -1.79
C TRP A 464 -21.29 5.14 -0.46
N PHE A 465 -21.39 5.87 0.65
CA PHE A 465 -20.96 5.39 1.96
C PHE A 465 -22.06 5.53 3.03
N PRO A 466 -23.21 4.84 2.89
CA PRO A 466 -24.36 5.03 3.78
C PRO A 466 -24.05 4.65 5.24
N ALA A 467 -23.29 3.59 5.47
CA ALA A 467 -22.88 3.17 6.81
C ALA A 467 -21.93 4.18 7.48
N LEU A 468 -20.95 4.67 6.71
CA LEU A 468 -19.97 5.65 7.21
C LEU A 468 -20.61 7.03 7.42
N ALA A 469 -21.54 7.42 6.55
CA ALA A 469 -22.29 8.67 6.67
C ALA A 469 -23.25 8.66 7.86
N ALA A 470 -23.77 7.49 8.26
CA ALA A 470 -24.59 7.33 9.44
C ALA A 470 -23.78 7.38 10.75
N SER A 471 -22.53 6.92 10.73
CA SER A 471 -21.66 6.87 11.91
C SER A 471 -20.84 8.14 12.17
N LEU A 472 -20.64 8.97 11.14
CA LEU A 472 -19.83 10.20 11.25
C LEU A 472 -20.71 11.45 11.45
N PRO A 473 -20.23 12.48 12.17
CA PRO A 473 -20.95 13.74 12.36
C PRO A 473 -20.91 14.62 11.11
N CYS A 474 -21.49 14.15 10.00
CA CYS A 474 -21.49 14.85 8.72
C CYS A 474 -22.64 15.88 8.65
N HIS A 475 -22.42 17.07 9.22
CA HIS A 475 -23.41 18.15 9.32
C HIS A 475 -22.97 19.47 8.64
N CYS A 476 -22.11 19.39 7.63
CA CYS A 476 -21.54 20.56 6.95
C CYS A 476 -22.63 21.54 6.47
N VAL A 477 -22.45 22.82 6.81
CA VAL A 477 -23.24 23.97 6.33
C VAL A 477 -22.28 24.89 5.57
N PHE A 478 -22.72 25.40 4.42
CA PHE A 478 -21.91 26.27 3.56
C PHE A 478 -22.57 27.65 3.49
N GLU A 479 -22.14 28.58 4.33
CA GLU A 479 -22.78 29.89 4.54
C GLU A 479 -22.78 30.79 3.28
N ASN A 480 -21.83 30.57 2.36
CA ASN A 480 -21.65 31.38 1.14
C ASN A 480 -21.73 30.53 -0.16
N ALA A 481 -22.56 29.49 -0.19
CA ALA A 481 -22.78 28.66 -1.38
C ALA A 481 -23.62 29.37 -2.45
N GLN A 482 -23.25 30.60 -2.83
CA GLN A 482 -23.84 31.36 -3.93
C GLN A 482 -23.90 30.48 -5.19
N GLU A 483 -25.10 29.94 -5.46
CA GLU A 483 -25.41 29.08 -6.60
C GLU A 483 -24.41 27.91 -6.75
N ARG A 484 -23.97 27.20 -5.71
CA ARG A 484 -23.03 26.07 -5.85
C ARG A 484 -23.54 24.84 -5.12
N TYR A 485 -23.50 23.69 -5.78
CA TYR A 485 -23.93 22.45 -5.15
C TYR A 485 -23.00 22.07 -3.97
N PRO A 486 -23.54 21.48 -2.89
CA PRO A 486 -22.74 21.09 -1.73
C PRO A 486 -21.64 20.09 -2.10
N SER A 487 -20.38 20.44 -1.81
CA SER A 487 -19.20 19.60 -2.02
C SER A 487 -18.18 19.82 -0.89
N PRO A 488 -17.39 18.81 -0.48
CA PRO A 488 -16.34 19.02 0.52
C PRO A 488 -15.36 20.14 0.18
N LEU A 489 -15.11 20.39 -1.12
CA LEU A 489 -14.16 21.41 -1.57
C LEU A 489 -14.62 22.85 -1.27
N LEU A 490 -15.93 23.08 -1.00
CA LEU A 490 -16.42 24.38 -0.55
C LEU A 490 -15.85 24.79 0.82
N HIS A 491 -15.39 23.85 1.65
CA HIS A 491 -14.71 24.16 2.91
C HIS A 491 -13.34 24.81 2.71
N VAL A 492 -12.73 24.58 1.55
CA VAL A 492 -11.39 25.07 1.23
C VAL A 492 -11.46 26.29 0.33
N SER A 493 -12.14 26.19 -0.82
CA SER A 493 -12.28 27.31 -1.74
C SER A 493 -13.51 27.17 -2.65
N PRO A 494 -14.39 28.19 -2.70
CA PRO A 494 -15.54 28.20 -3.60
C PRO A 494 -15.20 28.05 -5.09
N ILE A 495 -14.01 28.50 -5.53
CA ILE A 495 -13.60 28.46 -6.95
C ILE A 495 -13.46 27.02 -7.49
N LEU A 496 -13.24 26.04 -6.61
CA LEU A 496 -13.06 24.63 -6.96
C LEU A 496 -14.38 23.93 -7.30
N VAL A 497 -15.52 24.55 -6.99
CA VAL A 497 -16.85 23.99 -7.22
C VAL A 497 -17.57 24.94 -8.16
N PRO A 498 -17.73 24.65 -9.46
CA PRO A 498 -18.31 25.60 -10.40
C PRO A 498 -19.72 26.04 -9.99
N PRO A 499 -20.12 27.30 -10.30
CA PRO A 499 -21.48 27.74 -10.07
C PRO A 499 -22.45 26.84 -10.85
N GLU A 500 -23.51 26.47 -10.16
CA GLU A 500 -24.72 25.82 -10.61
C GLU A 500 -25.49 26.82 -11.50
N GLU A 501 -24.90 27.20 -12.64
CA GLU A 501 -25.68 27.67 -13.78
C GLU A 501 -26.47 26.47 -14.31
N GLU A 502 -27.45 26.04 -13.53
CA GLU A 502 -28.47 25.12 -13.96
C GLU A 502 -29.53 25.93 -14.67
N THR A 503 -29.32 26.15 -15.97
CA THR A 503 -30.44 26.42 -16.87
C THR A 503 -31.35 25.17 -16.84
N LEU A 504 -32.28 25.14 -15.87
CA LEU A 504 -33.35 24.15 -15.73
C LEU A 504 -34.43 24.39 -16.80
N THR A 505 -33.99 24.53 -18.05
CA THR A 505 -34.87 24.72 -19.20
C THR A 505 -34.78 23.49 -20.11
N LEU A 506 -35.85 23.24 -20.85
CA LEU A 506 -35.89 22.19 -21.88
C LEU A 506 -34.92 22.47 -23.05
N GLU A 507 -34.36 23.67 -23.11
CA GLU A 507 -33.37 24.09 -24.10
C GLU A 507 -32.02 23.36 -23.90
N TYR A 508 -31.67 23.03 -22.66
CA TYR A 508 -30.36 22.43 -22.32
C TYR A 508 -30.45 21.03 -21.69
N ARG A 509 -31.66 20.52 -21.43
CA ARG A 509 -31.89 19.26 -20.70
C ARG A 509 -33.07 18.47 -21.25
N THR A 510 -33.03 17.15 -21.12
CA THR A 510 -34.14 16.30 -21.54
C THR A 510 -35.32 16.36 -20.54
N PRO A 511 -36.57 16.17 -20.99
CA PRO A 511 -37.73 16.09 -20.09
C PRO A 511 -37.58 15.06 -18.96
N LYS A 512 -36.91 13.93 -19.25
CA LYS A 512 -36.67 12.85 -18.29
C LYS A 512 -35.69 13.27 -17.18
N GLU A 513 -34.68 14.07 -17.51
CA GLU A 513 -33.73 14.61 -16.54
C GLU A 513 -34.36 15.69 -15.66
N LEU A 514 -35.17 16.57 -16.25
CA LEU A 514 -35.92 17.58 -15.50
C LEU A 514 -36.95 16.92 -14.56
N ALA A 515 -37.68 15.90 -15.00
CA ALA A 515 -38.62 15.17 -14.16
C ALA A 515 -37.94 14.48 -12.97
N ARG A 516 -36.76 13.88 -13.18
CA ARG A 516 -35.97 13.27 -12.09
C ARG A 516 -35.51 14.32 -11.07
N ARG A 517 -35.06 15.49 -11.54
CA ARG A 517 -34.66 16.61 -10.68
C ARG A 517 -35.84 17.20 -9.92
N TYR A 518 -36.98 17.35 -10.58
CA TYR A 518 -38.23 17.76 -9.95
C TYR A 518 -38.63 16.82 -8.80
N CYS A 519 -38.64 15.51 -9.04
CA CYS A 519 -38.91 14.52 -7.98
C CYS A 519 -37.88 14.60 -6.85
N PHE A 520 -36.60 14.83 -7.17
CA PHE A 520 -35.56 15.02 -6.17
C PHE A 520 -35.83 16.25 -5.29
N TYR A 521 -36.18 17.40 -5.88
CA TYR A 521 -36.48 18.62 -5.13
C TYR A 521 -37.75 18.49 -4.29
N LEU A 522 -38.77 17.76 -4.76
CA LEU A 522 -39.95 17.46 -3.95
C LEU A 522 -39.60 16.65 -2.71
N ASN A 523 -38.79 15.61 -2.85
CA ASN A 523 -38.35 14.79 -1.73
C ASN A 523 -37.48 15.59 -0.74
N GLU A 524 -36.61 16.47 -1.25
CA GLU A 524 -35.76 17.29 -0.40
C GLU A 524 -36.57 18.38 0.31
N LYS A 525 -37.59 18.97 -0.34
CA LYS A 525 -38.56 19.87 0.28
C LYS A 525 -39.27 19.19 1.45
N GLU A 526 -39.85 18.01 1.24
CA GLU A 526 -40.58 17.27 2.29
C GLU A 526 -39.65 16.90 3.47
N ARG A 527 -38.39 16.59 3.17
CA ARG A 527 -37.38 16.31 4.19
C ARG A 527 -37.00 17.57 4.98
N LEU A 528 -36.85 18.71 4.32
CA LEU A 528 -36.56 19.99 4.95
C LEU A 528 -37.73 20.44 5.82
N GLU A 529 -38.96 20.32 5.34
CA GLU A 529 -40.18 20.61 6.11
C GLU A 529 -40.25 19.79 7.41
N ARG A 530 -39.96 18.48 7.35
CA ARG A 530 -39.88 17.63 8.56
C ARG A 530 -38.83 18.09 9.55
N LYS A 531 -37.67 18.54 9.07
CA LYS A 531 -36.59 19.05 9.92
C LYS A 531 -36.94 20.40 10.54
N ILE A 532 -37.52 21.31 9.75
CA ILE A 532 -38.02 22.61 10.22
C ILE A 532 -39.06 22.37 11.31
N ALA A 533 -40.07 21.53 11.07
CA ALA A 533 -41.10 21.21 12.06
C ALA A 533 -40.57 20.57 13.35
N ARG A 534 -39.45 19.82 13.28
CA ARG A 534 -38.77 19.32 14.48
C ARG A 534 -38.04 20.45 15.22
N ALA A 535 -37.27 21.26 14.50
CA ALA A 535 -36.55 22.39 15.08
C ALA A 535 -37.52 23.41 15.70
N GLU A 536 -38.64 23.70 15.02
CA GLU A 536 -39.69 24.59 15.51
C GLU A 536 -40.29 24.09 16.82
N ARG A 537 -40.57 22.78 16.94
CA ARG A 537 -41.07 22.20 18.19
C ARG A 537 -40.09 22.38 19.35
N GLU A 538 -38.84 21.98 19.16
CA GLU A 538 -37.79 22.04 20.19
C GLU A 538 -37.51 23.50 20.61
N LEU A 539 -37.39 24.41 19.65
CA LEU A 539 -37.15 25.84 19.91
C LEU A 539 -38.36 26.50 20.57
N THR A 540 -39.57 26.12 20.18
CA THR A 540 -40.80 26.59 20.80
C THR A 540 -40.90 26.13 22.25
N GLU A 541 -40.62 24.86 22.55
CA GLU A 541 -40.57 24.35 23.94
C GLU A 541 -39.52 25.10 24.76
N TYR A 542 -38.31 25.28 24.21
CA TYR A 542 -37.21 25.96 24.87
C TYR A 542 -37.51 27.44 25.19
N LEU A 543 -38.15 28.17 24.27
CA LEU A 543 -38.49 29.58 24.42
C LEU A 543 -39.77 29.81 25.22
N ARG A 544 -40.77 28.91 25.15
CA ARG A 544 -41.94 28.92 26.05
C ARG A 544 -41.54 28.80 27.52
N ALA A 545 -40.54 27.97 27.82
CA ALA A 545 -40.00 27.83 29.17
C ALA A 545 -39.24 29.08 29.64
N ARG A 546 -38.96 30.06 28.76
CA ARG A 546 -38.17 31.28 29.06
C ARG A 546 -38.76 32.52 28.39
N PRO A 547 -39.87 33.06 28.92
CA PRO A 547 -40.54 34.23 28.35
C PRO A 547 -39.58 35.43 28.21
N GLY A 548 -39.59 36.10 27.05
CA GLY A 548 -38.76 37.27 26.77
C GLY A 548 -37.32 36.98 26.32
N LYS A 549 -36.89 35.72 26.25
CA LYS A 549 -35.55 35.37 25.76
C LYS A 549 -35.48 35.48 24.23
N LYS A 550 -34.46 36.16 23.70
CA LYS A 550 -34.12 36.22 22.27
C LYS A 550 -32.87 35.36 21.99
N ILE A 551 -32.84 34.61 20.88
CA ILE A 551 -31.67 33.83 20.45
C ILE A 551 -31.02 34.54 19.27
N LYS A 552 -29.74 34.92 19.39
CA LYS A 552 -29.00 35.56 18.30
C LYS A 552 -28.68 34.53 17.21
N LEU A 553 -29.08 34.80 15.97
CA LEU A 553 -28.80 33.98 14.79
C LEU A 553 -27.63 34.52 13.97
N SER A 554 -27.49 35.85 13.89
CA SER A 554 -26.39 36.56 13.25
C SER A 554 -26.21 37.96 13.88
N GLU A 555 -25.32 38.81 13.35
CA GLU A 555 -25.12 40.17 13.90
C GLU A 555 -26.42 40.99 13.97
N ASN A 556 -27.30 40.83 12.97
CA ASN A 556 -28.53 41.60 12.82
C ASN A 556 -29.79 40.72 12.83
N ALA A 557 -29.75 39.49 13.33
CA ALA A 557 -30.93 38.63 13.37
C ALA A 557 -31.10 37.91 14.70
N PHE A 558 -32.32 37.93 15.24
CA PHE A 558 -32.72 37.26 16.47
C PHE A 558 -33.96 36.40 16.24
N LEU A 559 -34.00 35.24 16.87
CA LEU A 559 -35.19 34.40 16.96
C LEU A 559 -35.92 34.70 18.27
N THR A 560 -37.19 35.05 18.16
CA THR A 560 -38.11 35.32 19.28
C THR A 560 -39.31 34.39 19.21
N TYR A 561 -40.01 34.24 20.34
CA TYR A 561 -41.27 33.50 20.40
C TYR A 561 -42.38 34.43 20.88
N GLU A 562 -43.26 34.80 19.95
CA GLU A 562 -44.36 35.75 20.15
C GLU A 562 -45.62 35.23 19.48
N ASP A 563 -46.80 35.51 20.06
CA ASP A 563 -48.11 35.14 19.50
C ASP A 563 -48.27 33.67 19.11
N GLY A 564 -47.60 32.77 19.84
CA GLY A 564 -47.70 31.33 19.59
C GLY A 564 -46.77 30.80 18.48
N LYS A 565 -45.91 31.64 17.89
CA LYS A 565 -45.02 31.27 16.77
C LYS A 565 -43.59 31.77 16.98
N LEU A 566 -42.64 31.09 16.36
CA LEU A 566 -41.27 31.56 16.24
C LEU A 566 -41.21 32.66 15.17
N LYS A 567 -40.61 33.80 15.50
CA LYS A 567 -40.38 34.92 14.57
C LYS A 567 -38.88 35.18 14.49
N VAL A 568 -38.38 35.42 13.27
CA VAL A 568 -37.03 35.92 13.05
C VAL A 568 -37.13 37.43 12.89
N GLU A 569 -36.68 38.16 13.91
CA GLU A 569 -36.52 39.61 13.85
C GLU A 569 -35.16 39.91 13.23
N GLN A 570 -35.15 40.74 12.19
CA GLN A 570 -33.93 41.32 11.66
C GLN A 570 -33.88 42.78 12.12
N ASN A 571 -32.77 43.18 12.75
CA ASN A 571 -32.50 44.56 13.19
C ASN A 571 -31.94 45.40 12.04
#